data_AF-A0A257RIH0-F1
#
_entry.id   AF-A0A257RIH0-F1
#
_cell.length_a   1.000
_cell.length_b   1.000
_cell.length_c   1.000
_cell.angle_alpha   90.00
_cell.angle_beta   90.00
_cell.angle_gamma   90.00
#
_symmetry.space_group_name_H-M   'P 1'
#
loop_
_entity.id
_entity.type
_entity.pdbx_description
1 polymer ?
#
loop_
_entity_poly.entity_id
_entity_poly.type
_entity_poly.pdbx_seq_one_letter_code
_entity_poly.pdbx_strand_id
1 'polypeptide(L)'
;MGLSTALARLAATRPPVFLVAAPGSTACRLSVEAELRRRGWQRSASPAGARLLVVCGTVGDLDEAVTEVWGEMPDPKARGDLADPAAARKTLDGARAQLAEPGHVPPSPHQRAGAPGGSGAHHGMVHQDGNHDTAHDGGDHMGHQGDPHTAHQGDPHTAHQGDPHTAHHGMSDDGDDMAGGGGMEMPAGLAMAERTEDRDGLKLDQLHLTLGPLLSEWPTGLVLRVAVQGDVIQQARAETVGGTGDGSFWDEPSERARRGEPVTGGEVARRTAGHRLDSLGRLLEVAGWPAAAGSARWLRDDLLGGLPAALAAPRLGRLVRHVGRSRVLSQMTAGLGQASDGDVRARYRRWLDDAVRAVASLNGPESPGVVRASFARPGMPPGAVLETIEQLVVGTELGVARLVVASIDPDLDDPRIAARHG
;
A
#
# COMPACT_ATOMS: atom_id res chain seq x y z
N MET A 1 15.05 12.76 31.67
CA MET A 1 14.39 12.16 30.48
C MET A 1 15.37 12.23 29.34
N GLY A 2 15.69 11.09 28.71
CA GLY A 2 16.66 11.03 27.62
C GLY A 2 16.16 11.71 26.35
N LEU A 3 17.08 12.31 25.59
CA LEU A 3 16.81 13.02 24.33
C LEU A 3 16.15 12.08 23.29
N SER A 4 16.50 10.79 23.32
CA SER A 4 15.89 9.71 22.53
C SER A 4 14.40 9.50 22.84
N THR A 5 14.01 9.49 24.11
CA THR A 5 12.60 9.34 24.52
C THR A 5 11.76 10.58 24.13
N ALA A 6 12.35 11.78 24.23
CA ALA A 6 11.68 13.00 23.79
C ALA A 6 11.47 13.03 22.27
N LEU A 7 12.48 12.63 21.48
CA LEU A 7 12.37 12.52 20.02
C LEU A 7 11.39 11.42 19.59
N ALA A 8 11.36 10.27 20.28
CA ALA A 8 10.40 9.20 20.02
C ALA A 8 8.95 9.68 20.27
N ARG A 9 8.71 10.39 21.37
CA ARG A 9 7.39 10.99 21.66
C ARG A 9 6.99 12.05 20.64
N LEU A 10 7.94 12.84 20.15
CA LEU A 10 7.69 13.81 19.09
C LEU A 10 7.35 13.12 17.76
N ALA A 11 8.11 12.10 17.37
CA ALA A 11 7.86 11.30 16.17
C ALA A 11 6.50 10.55 16.23
N ALA A 12 6.06 10.17 17.43
CA ALA A 12 4.78 9.53 17.68
C ALA A 12 3.59 10.51 17.69
N THR A 13 3.76 11.81 17.44
CA THR A 13 2.63 12.76 17.39
C THR A 13 1.76 12.59 16.15
N ARG A 14 2.39 12.39 14.99
CA ARG A 14 1.75 12.15 13.69
C ARG A 14 2.54 11.09 12.90
N PRO A 15 2.58 9.85 13.38
CA PRO A 15 3.39 8.83 12.75
C PRO A 15 2.85 8.50 11.35
N PRO A 16 3.74 8.32 10.35
CA PRO A 16 3.32 7.82 9.04
C PRO A 16 2.85 6.37 9.16
N VAL A 17 1.66 6.10 8.62
CA VAL A 17 0.97 4.80 8.78
C VAL A 17 0.99 4.03 7.47
N PHE A 18 1.57 2.83 7.46
CA PHE A 18 1.34 1.86 6.40
C PHE A 18 0.08 1.05 6.73
N LEU A 19 -0.90 1.09 5.84
CA LEU A 19 -2.20 0.47 6.04
C LEU A 19 -2.30 -0.77 5.16
N VAL A 20 -2.48 -1.93 5.79
CA VAL A 20 -2.75 -3.19 5.13
C VAL A 20 -4.19 -3.58 5.40
N ALA A 21 -4.91 -4.01 4.36
CA ALA A 21 -6.24 -4.59 4.50
C ALA A 21 -6.20 -6.03 3.97
N ALA A 22 -6.69 -6.98 4.76
CA ALA A 22 -6.97 -8.32 4.30
C ALA A 22 -8.28 -8.34 3.47
N PRO A 23 -8.49 -9.35 2.62
CA PRO A 23 -9.78 -9.59 1.96
C PRO A 23 -10.94 -9.57 2.97
N GLY A 24 -12.11 -9.09 2.53
CA GLY A 24 -13.32 -8.93 3.34
C GLY A 24 -13.28 -7.73 4.31
N SER A 25 -12.16 -7.01 4.39
CA SER A 25 -11.92 -6.06 5.50
C SER A 25 -12.07 -4.59 5.11
N THR A 26 -12.83 -4.33 4.05
CA THR A 26 -13.09 -2.96 3.55
C THR A 26 -13.68 -2.06 4.63
N ALA A 27 -14.62 -2.55 5.45
CA ALA A 27 -15.17 -1.75 6.55
C ALA A 27 -14.10 -1.32 7.57
N CYS A 28 -13.20 -2.24 7.96
CA CYS A 28 -12.08 -1.94 8.86
C CYS A 28 -11.12 -0.93 8.23
N ARG A 29 -10.75 -1.12 6.95
CA ARG A 29 -9.90 -0.18 6.21
C ARG A 29 -10.47 1.23 6.22
N LEU A 30 -11.74 1.38 5.86
CA LEU A 30 -12.41 2.69 5.79
C LEU A 30 -12.50 3.35 7.17
N SER A 31 -12.76 2.59 8.23
CA SER A 31 -12.76 3.11 9.61
C SER A 31 -11.38 3.62 10.04
N VAL A 32 -10.30 2.92 9.68
CA VAL A 32 -8.93 3.40 9.92
C VAL A 32 -8.66 4.67 9.12
N GLU A 33 -8.94 4.68 7.82
CA GLU A 33 -8.71 5.87 6.97
C GLU A 33 -9.44 7.11 7.50
N ALA A 34 -10.70 6.96 7.91
CA ALA A 34 -11.48 8.04 8.50
C ALA A 34 -10.88 8.54 9.82
N GLU A 35 -10.33 7.64 10.63
CA GLU A 35 -9.69 7.99 11.90
C GLU A 35 -8.31 8.65 11.70
N LEU A 36 -7.51 8.20 10.74
CA LEU A 36 -6.26 8.86 10.34
C LEU A 36 -6.54 10.31 9.89
N ARG A 37 -7.59 10.50 9.09
CA ARG A 37 -8.07 11.83 8.68
C ARG A 37 -8.44 12.70 9.88
N ARG A 38 -9.23 12.19 10.83
CA ARG A 38 -9.62 12.93 12.04
C ARG A 38 -8.41 13.39 12.86
N ARG A 39 -7.32 12.61 12.85
CA ARG A 39 -6.07 12.88 13.57
C ARG A 39 -5.07 13.73 12.77
N GLY A 40 -5.30 13.91 11.47
CA GLY A 40 -4.32 14.50 10.56
C GLY A 40 -3.05 13.65 10.38
N TRP A 41 -3.16 12.32 10.57
CA TRP A 41 -2.07 11.38 10.34
C TRP A 41 -1.97 11.05 8.86
N GLN A 42 -0.74 10.89 8.37
CA GLN A 42 -0.46 10.61 6.96
C GLN A 42 -0.37 9.11 6.72
N ARG A 43 -0.89 8.67 5.57
CA ARG A 43 -0.61 7.33 5.06
C ARG A 43 0.76 7.33 4.38
N SER A 44 1.55 6.30 4.66
CA SER A 44 2.78 6.01 3.93
C SER A 44 2.45 5.21 2.68
N ALA A 45 3.11 5.52 1.56
CA ALA A 45 3.02 4.74 0.33
C ALA A 45 3.92 3.50 0.35
N SER A 46 4.91 3.44 1.24
CA SER A 46 5.85 2.32 1.39
C SER A 46 6.07 1.93 2.86
N PRO A 47 6.44 0.67 3.13
CA PRO A 47 6.83 0.22 4.48
C PRO A 47 8.03 1.02 5.01
N ALA A 48 9.05 1.25 4.19
CA ALA A 48 10.24 2.02 4.56
C ALA A 48 9.96 3.46 5.03
N GLY A 49 8.86 4.07 4.58
CA GLY A 49 8.42 5.41 4.99
C GLY A 49 7.54 5.44 6.24
N ALA A 50 7.16 4.28 6.79
CA ALA A 50 6.18 4.15 7.86
C ALA A 50 6.81 3.91 9.23
N ARG A 51 6.06 4.25 10.28
CA ARG A 51 6.38 3.96 11.69
C ARG A 51 5.26 3.19 12.40
N LEU A 52 4.05 3.22 11.85
CA LEU A 52 2.95 2.37 12.29
C LEU A 52 2.51 1.46 11.16
N LEU A 53 2.43 0.16 11.43
CA LEU A 53 1.72 -0.81 10.59
C LEU A 53 0.32 -0.98 11.17
N VAL A 54 -0.71 -0.76 10.36
CA VAL A 54 -2.09 -1.06 10.75
C VAL A 54 -2.64 -2.13 9.84
N VAL A 55 -3.03 -3.26 10.42
CA VAL A 55 -3.56 -4.41 9.70
C VAL A 55 -5.05 -4.49 9.95
N CYS A 56 -5.85 -4.40 8.88
CA CYS A 56 -7.30 -4.47 8.92
C CYS A 56 -7.77 -5.86 8.53
N GLY A 57 -8.51 -6.52 9.42
CA GLY A 57 -9.05 -7.85 9.21
C GLY A 57 -8.20 -8.99 9.69
N THR A 58 -8.66 -10.19 9.37
CA THR A 58 -7.94 -11.44 9.62
C THR A 58 -7.01 -11.72 8.44
N VAL A 59 -5.70 -11.76 8.68
CA VAL A 59 -4.69 -11.89 7.62
C VAL A 59 -4.72 -13.22 6.90
N GLY A 60 -5.01 -14.33 7.60
CA GLY A 60 -5.06 -15.67 6.99
C GLY A 60 -3.80 -15.96 6.18
N ASP A 61 -3.99 -16.26 4.89
CA ASP A 61 -2.93 -16.54 3.91
C ASP A 61 -1.94 -15.38 3.68
N LEU A 62 -2.22 -14.19 4.22
CA LEU A 62 -1.35 -13.01 4.11
C LEU A 62 -0.33 -12.86 5.26
N ASP A 63 -0.32 -13.76 6.26
CA ASP A 63 0.49 -13.60 7.47
C ASP A 63 2.01 -13.48 7.18
N GLU A 64 2.52 -14.30 6.25
CA GLU A 64 3.92 -14.26 5.82
C GLU A 64 4.25 -12.91 5.14
N ALA A 65 3.42 -12.47 4.21
CA ALA A 65 3.59 -11.19 3.52
C ALA A 65 3.52 -9.99 4.49
N VAL A 66 2.65 -10.05 5.50
CA VAL A 66 2.55 -9.02 6.55
C VAL A 66 3.81 -9.01 7.41
N THR A 67 4.38 -10.17 7.70
CA THR A 67 5.63 -10.32 8.46
C THR A 67 6.81 -9.74 7.70
N GLU A 68 6.90 -9.99 6.39
CA GLU A 68 7.91 -9.40 5.51
C GLU A 68 7.81 -7.86 5.48
N VAL A 69 6.61 -7.31 5.23
CA VAL A 69 6.35 -5.87 5.28
C VAL A 69 6.76 -5.26 6.62
N TRP A 70 6.47 -5.95 7.74
CA TRP A 70 6.88 -5.50 9.06
C TRP A 70 8.42 -5.49 9.23
N GLY A 71 9.11 -6.45 8.64
CA GLY A 71 10.58 -6.53 8.62
C GLY A 71 11.23 -5.38 7.84
N GLU A 72 10.60 -4.90 6.78
CA GLU A 72 11.10 -3.76 5.97
C GLU A 72 10.93 -2.40 6.65
N MET A 73 10.13 -2.32 7.73
CA MET A 73 9.87 -1.05 8.42
C MET A 73 11.00 -0.66 9.38
N PRO A 74 11.46 0.61 9.36
CA PRO A 74 12.54 1.07 10.21
C PRO A 74 12.10 1.20 11.68
N ASP A 75 13.01 0.89 12.60
CA ASP A 75 12.81 1.15 14.03
C ASP A 75 12.97 2.65 14.39
N PRO A 76 12.28 3.13 15.44
CA PRO A 76 11.19 2.47 16.17
C PRO A 76 9.93 2.34 15.30
N LYS A 77 9.26 1.18 15.39
CA LYS A 77 7.97 0.87 14.75
C LYS A 77 6.98 0.26 15.74
N ALA A 78 5.69 0.41 15.49
CA ALA A 78 4.63 -0.27 16.24
C ALA A 78 3.52 -0.81 15.31
N ARG A 79 2.79 -1.83 15.78
CA ARG A 79 1.75 -2.51 15.00
C ARG A 79 0.41 -2.42 15.72
N GLY A 80 -0.66 -2.21 14.95
CA GLY A 80 -2.03 -2.30 15.43
C GLY A 80 -2.87 -3.19 14.52
N ASP A 81 -3.40 -4.27 15.07
CA ASP A 81 -4.31 -5.18 14.37
C ASP A 81 -5.77 -4.80 14.68
N LEU A 82 -6.60 -4.73 13.63
CA LEU A 82 -7.99 -4.30 13.71
C LEU A 82 -8.93 -5.32 13.09
N ALA A 83 -9.62 -6.11 13.93
CA ALA A 83 -10.65 -7.05 13.49
C ALA A 83 -12.05 -6.41 13.39
N ASP A 84 -12.35 -5.39 14.18
CA ASP A 84 -13.66 -4.73 14.24
C ASP A 84 -13.54 -3.25 13.82
N PRO A 85 -14.30 -2.75 12.82
CA PRO A 85 -14.25 -1.34 12.42
C PRO A 85 -14.50 -0.36 13.57
N ALA A 86 -15.30 -0.72 14.59
CA ALA A 86 -15.59 0.15 15.72
C ALA A 86 -14.37 0.37 16.65
N ALA A 87 -13.39 -0.54 16.62
CA ALA A 87 -12.19 -0.48 17.45
C ALA A 87 -11.08 0.42 16.87
N ALA A 88 -11.25 1.01 15.68
CA ALA A 88 -10.18 1.72 14.95
C ALA A 88 -9.48 2.79 15.80
N ARG A 89 -10.25 3.60 16.53
CA ARG A 89 -9.72 4.63 17.44
C ARG A 89 -8.81 4.03 18.52
N LYS A 90 -9.29 2.98 19.19
CA LYS A 90 -8.59 2.30 20.28
C LYS A 90 -7.31 1.64 19.77
N THR A 91 -7.37 0.97 18.62
CA THR A 91 -6.20 0.34 18.00
C THR A 91 -5.11 1.36 17.65
N LEU A 92 -5.48 2.50 17.05
CA LEU A 92 -4.53 3.57 16.72
C LEU A 92 -3.94 4.25 17.97
N ASP A 93 -4.73 4.44 19.03
CA ASP A 93 -4.23 4.96 20.30
C ASP A 93 -3.21 4.00 20.94
N GLY A 94 -3.50 2.69 20.92
CA GLY A 94 -2.60 1.66 21.43
C GLY A 94 -1.29 1.58 20.64
N ALA A 95 -1.35 1.53 19.31
CA ALA A 95 -0.16 1.46 18.46
C ALA A 95 0.73 2.71 18.62
N ARG A 96 0.12 3.90 18.73
CA ARG A 96 0.87 5.14 19.00
C ARG A 96 1.54 5.15 20.37
N ALA A 97 0.86 4.63 21.40
CA ALA A 97 1.43 4.53 22.73
C ALA A 97 2.66 3.61 22.74
N GLN A 98 2.59 2.45 22.07
CA GLN A 98 3.73 1.55 21.88
C GLN A 98 4.91 2.24 21.17
N LEU A 99 4.64 3.06 20.15
CA LEU A 99 5.66 3.81 19.44
C LEU A 99 6.33 4.89 20.31
N ALA A 100 5.55 5.54 21.20
CA ALA A 100 6.03 6.58 22.10
C ALA A 100 6.88 6.03 23.26
N GLU A 101 6.69 4.75 23.63
CA GLU A 101 7.38 4.06 24.72
C GLU A 101 7.91 2.69 24.26
N PRO A 102 9.01 2.66 23.46
CA PRO A 102 9.59 1.42 22.98
C PRO A 102 10.06 0.56 24.17
N GLY A 103 9.37 -0.56 24.42
CA GLY A 103 9.67 -1.47 25.53
C GLY A 103 8.45 -1.94 26.34
N HIS A 104 7.29 -1.28 26.20
CA HIS A 104 6.04 -1.77 26.77
C HIS A 104 5.28 -2.63 25.75
N VAL A 105 5.61 -3.92 25.66
CA VAL A 105 4.79 -4.90 24.93
C VAL A 105 3.53 -5.17 25.77
N PRO A 106 2.33 -4.80 25.32
CA PRO A 106 1.11 -5.19 26.03
C PRO A 106 0.98 -6.72 25.99
N PRO A 107 0.51 -7.37 27.07
CA PRO A 107 0.33 -8.82 27.06
C PRO A 107 -0.64 -9.25 25.95
N SER A 108 -0.20 -10.20 25.13
CA SER A 108 -1.01 -10.75 24.04
C SER A 108 -2.31 -11.36 24.58
N PRO A 109 -3.46 -11.21 23.88
CA PRO A 109 -4.76 -11.72 24.34
C PRO A 109 -4.81 -13.26 24.49
N HIS A 110 -3.87 -13.98 23.89
CA HIS A 110 -3.84 -15.45 23.84
C HIS A 110 -3.21 -16.12 25.08
N GLN A 111 -2.74 -15.37 26.08
CA GLN A 111 -2.17 -15.95 27.32
C GLN A 111 -3.14 -16.03 28.51
N ARG A 112 -4.44 -15.74 28.32
CA ARG A 112 -5.43 -15.79 29.42
C ARG A 112 -6.19 -17.12 29.57
N ALA A 113 -5.81 -18.18 28.87
CA ALA A 113 -6.44 -19.49 28.99
C ALA A 113 -5.46 -20.56 29.51
N GLY A 114 -5.40 -20.72 30.83
CA GLY A 114 -4.72 -21.80 31.56
C GLY A 114 -3.97 -21.25 32.77
N ALA A 115 -4.28 -21.54 34.04
CA ALA A 115 -5.20 -22.48 34.67
C ALA A 115 -5.51 -21.97 36.11
N PRO A 116 -6.56 -22.47 36.79
CA PRO A 116 -6.85 -22.09 38.18
C PRO A 116 -6.27 -23.07 39.21
N GLY A 117 -5.78 -22.52 40.33
CA GLY A 117 -5.89 -23.13 41.67
C GLY A 117 -4.65 -23.87 42.23
N GLY A 118 -4.18 -23.41 43.40
CA GLY A 118 -3.30 -24.19 44.28
C GLY A 118 -2.62 -23.35 45.36
N SER A 119 -3.14 -23.38 46.60
CA SER A 119 -2.69 -22.64 47.79
C SER A 119 -1.40 -23.20 48.41
N GLY A 120 -0.63 -22.36 49.11
CA GLY A 120 0.49 -22.81 49.95
C GLY A 120 1.19 -21.72 50.78
N ALA A 121 0.66 -21.50 51.98
CA ALA A 121 1.18 -20.87 53.20
C ALA A 121 2.67 -20.44 53.38
N HIS A 122 2.82 -19.23 53.94
CA HIS A 122 3.62 -18.77 55.11
C HIS A 122 5.13 -19.07 55.27
N HIS A 123 5.91 -17.98 55.41
CA HIS A 123 6.92 -17.60 56.45
C HIS A 123 7.93 -16.64 55.79
N GLY A 124 8.53 -15.61 56.39
CA GLY A 124 8.64 -15.11 57.74
C GLY A 124 9.54 -13.86 57.65
N MET A 125 9.21 -12.83 58.40
CA MET A 125 9.81 -11.50 58.38
C MET A 125 10.89 -11.41 59.44
N VAL A 126 12.14 -11.02 59.12
CA VAL A 126 12.95 -10.19 60.05
C VAL A 126 14.28 -9.64 59.49
N HIS A 127 14.54 -8.41 59.96
CA HIS A 127 15.80 -7.77 60.33
C HIS A 127 16.46 -6.73 59.42
N GLN A 128 16.96 -5.74 60.15
CA GLN A 128 17.24 -4.34 59.90
C GLN A 128 18.63 -4.10 60.51
N ASP A 129 19.33 -3.08 60.00
CA ASP A 129 20.48 -2.36 60.57
C ASP A 129 21.89 -2.98 60.49
N GLY A 130 22.84 -2.10 60.11
CA GLY A 130 24.28 -2.34 60.26
C GLY A 130 25.17 -1.47 59.38
N ASN A 131 25.32 -0.19 59.74
CA ASN A 131 26.35 0.74 59.26
C ASN A 131 27.77 0.21 59.50
N HIS A 132 28.73 0.47 58.60
CA HIS A 132 30.14 0.70 58.96
C HIS A 132 30.91 1.36 57.79
N ASP A 133 31.46 2.54 58.11
CA ASP A 133 32.44 3.30 57.34
C ASP A 133 33.78 2.56 57.20
N THR A 134 34.51 2.82 56.11
CA THR A 134 35.95 3.13 56.16
C THR A 134 36.44 3.67 54.82
N ALA A 135 37.30 4.68 54.93
CA ALA A 135 37.80 5.57 53.89
C ALA A 135 38.86 4.93 52.98
N HIS A 136 39.03 5.49 51.77
CA HIS A 136 40.35 5.85 51.27
C HIS A 136 40.26 7.06 50.33
N ASP A 137 41.08 8.05 50.69
CA ASP A 137 41.36 9.31 50.03
C ASP A 137 42.55 9.15 49.06
N GLY A 138 42.64 10.05 48.08
CA GLY A 138 43.89 10.41 47.41
C GLY A 138 43.93 10.26 45.90
N GLY A 139 43.98 11.39 45.18
CA GLY A 139 44.77 11.48 43.94
C GLY A 139 44.15 12.27 42.79
N ASP A 140 44.35 13.59 42.81
CA ASP A 140 44.10 14.56 41.75
C ASP A 140 44.68 14.16 40.38
N HIS A 141 43.99 14.55 39.28
CA HIS A 141 44.62 15.18 38.11
C HIS A 141 43.58 15.91 37.23
N MET A 142 43.56 17.24 37.36
CA MET A 142 43.20 18.21 36.31
C MET A 142 44.06 17.92 35.06
N GLY A 143 43.69 18.16 33.81
CA GLY A 143 42.62 18.85 33.12
C GLY A 143 43.11 19.06 31.67
N HIS A 144 42.21 19.25 30.70
CA HIS A 144 42.37 20.21 29.57
C HIS A 144 41.20 20.06 28.58
N GLN A 145 40.33 21.07 28.60
CA GLN A 145 39.46 21.47 27.50
C GLN A 145 40.30 22.19 26.43
N GLY A 146 39.88 22.12 25.17
CA GLY A 146 40.40 22.97 24.09
C GLY A 146 39.91 22.52 22.71
N ASP A 147 38.83 23.18 22.26
CA ASP A 147 38.12 23.02 20.98
C ASP A 147 38.78 23.91 19.86
N PRO A 148 38.22 24.11 18.63
CA PRO A 148 38.93 23.93 17.35
C PRO A 148 39.03 25.20 16.44
N HIS A 149 39.83 25.17 15.36
CA HIS A 149 39.79 26.11 14.20
C HIS A 149 40.44 25.44 12.95
N THR A 150 39.73 25.12 11.86
CA THR A 150 39.31 25.89 10.64
C THR A 150 40.41 26.47 9.73
N ALA A 151 40.44 25.90 8.49
CA ALA A 151 40.60 26.49 7.15
C ALA A 151 41.91 27.20 6.71
N HIS A 152 42.50 26.71 5.60
CA HIS A 152 43.16 27.53 4.57
C HIS A 152 42.98 26.93 3.16
N GLN A 153 42.57 27.78 2.22
CA GLN A 153 42.54 27.59 0.75
C GLN A 153 43.84 28.10 0.11
N GLY A 154 44.18 27.63 -1.11
CA GLY A 154 45.10 28.32 -2.03
C GLY A 154 45.83 27.45 -3.06
N ASP A 155 45.43 27.57 -4.34
CA ASP A 155 45.95 27.04 -5.62
C ASP A 155 47.42 27.43 -5.98
N PRO A 156 47.93 27.28 -7.23
CA PRO A 156 48.12 26.09 -8.10
C PRO A 156 49.55 26.02 -8.72
N HIS A 157 49.94 24.90 -9.37
CA HIS A 157 51.03 24.92 -10.37
C HIS A 157 50.78 23.98 -11.55
N THR A 158 51.06 24.52 -12.73
CA THR A 158 50.87 24.00 -14.08
C THR A 158 52.12 23.34 -14.67
N ALA A 159 51.87 22.44 -15.63
CA ALA A 159 52.63 22.15 -16.85
C ALA A 159 53.95 21.35 -16.76
N HIS A 160 53.94 20.14 -17.34
CA HIS A 160 55.01 19.67 -18.23
C HIS A 160 54.44 18.86 -19.40
N GLN A 161 54.84 19.29 -20.60
CA GLN A 161 54.59 18.70 -21.91
C GLN A 161 55.48 17.46 -22.14
N GLY A 162 55.00 16.54 -22.99
CA GLY A 162 55.80 15.47 -23.59
C GLY A 162 55.00 14.77 -24.68
N ASP A 163 55.33 15.05 -25.94
CA ASP A 163 54.73 14.51 -27.16
C ASP A 163 54.86 12.97 -27.31
N PRO A 164 53.94 12.31 -28.03
CA PRO A 164 54.03 10.89 -28.37
C PRO A 164 54.77 10.64 -29.68
N HIS A 165 55.69 9.67 -29.66
CA HIS A 165 56.22 8.98 -30.84
C HIS A 165 55.45 7.68 -31.06
N THR A 166 54.79 7.51 -32.21
CA THR A 166 54.50 6.17 -32.76
C THR A 166 54.34 6.22 -34.28
N ALA A 167 55.35 5.70 -34.97
CA ALA A 167 55.22 5.13 -36.30
C ALA A 167 55.98 3.80 -36.25
N HIS A 168 55.33 2.68 -36.57
CA HIS A 168 55.93 1.57 -37.31
C HIS A 168 54.84 0.61 -37.81
N HIS A 169 55.08 0.15 -39.03
CA HIS A 169 54.23 -0.65 -39.91
C HIS A 169 54.15 -2.14 -39.51
N GLY A 170 53.00 -2.73 -39.84
CA GLY A 170 52.89 -3.95 -40.67
C GLY A 170 53.15 -5.31 -40.03
N MET A 171 52.16 -6.19 -40.08
CA MET A 171 52.20 -7.44 -40.86
C MET A 171 50.89 -8.23 -40.73
N SER A 172 50.53 -8.86 -41.85
CA SER A 172 49.42 -9.75 -42.13
C SER A 172 49.73 -11.21 -41.77
N ASP A 173 48.70 -11.98 -41.38
CA ASP A 173 48.50 -13.44 -41.60
C ASP A 173 47.07 -13.75 -41.05
N ASP A 174 46.09 -14.16 -41.86
CA ASP A 174 45.80 -15.50 -42.40
C ASP A 174 45.29 -16.54 -41.37
N GLY A 175 44.09 -17.09 -41.65
CA GLY A 175 43.63 -18.45 -41.32
C GLY A 175 43.20 -18.79 -39.89
N ASP A 176 41.91 -19.00 -39.65
CA ASP A 176 41.34 -20.37 -39.52
C ASP A 176 39.98 -20.39 -38.79
N ASP A 177 39.05 -21.13 -39.41
CA ASP A 177 37.79 -21.62 -38.88
C ASP A 177 37.99 -22.47 -37.61
N MET A 178 37.16 -22.27 -36.57
CA MET A 178 36.73 -23.36 -35.67
C MET A 178 35.35 -23.06 -35.08
N ALA A 179 34.34 -23.74 -35.62
CA ALA A 179 33.10 -24.03 -34.92
C ALA A 179 33.38 -25.07 -33.81
N GLY A 180 32.95 -24.79 -32.58
CA GLY A 180 33.06 -25.74 -31.48
C GLY A 180 32.31 -25.25 -30.25
N GLY A 181 31.19 -25.91 -29.93
CA GLY A 181 30.37 -25.61 -28.77
C GLY A 181 31.15 -25.74 -27.45
N GLY A 182 30.92 -24.77 -26.57
CA GLY A 182 31.39 -24.80 -25.19
C GLY A 182 30.47 -23.95 -24.36
N GLY A 183 29.50 -24.59 -23.70
CA GLY A 183 28.76 -23.96 -22.61
C GLY A 183 29.75 -23.53 -21.54
N MET A 184 29.98 -22.23 -21.41
CA MET A 184 30.74 -21.68 -20.29
C MET A 184 29.83 -21.72 -19.06
N GLU A 185 30.07 -22.73 -18.23
CA GLU A 185 29.52 -22.80 -16.88
C GLU A 185 30.20 -21.72 -16.02
N MET A 186 29.39 -20.80 -15.50
CA MET A 186 29.88 -19.68 -14.69
C MET A 186 30.16 -20.11 -13.25
N PRO A 187 31.11 -19.47 -12.54
CA PRO A 187 31.37 -19.76 -11.14
C PRO A 187 30.12 -19.46 -10.30
N ALA A 188 29.72 -20.40 -9.45
CA ALA A 188 28.62 -20.38 -8.47
C ALA A 188 27.27 -21.03 -8.85
N GLY A 189 27.14 -21.69 -10.01
CA GLY A 189 26.02 -22.62 -10.26
C GLY A 189 24.61 -22.01 -10.24
N LEU A 190 24.50 -20.69 -10.37
CA LEU A 190 23.22 -20.00 -10.53
C LEU A 190 22.86 -20.00 -12.02
N ALA A 191 21.73 -20.61 -12.35
CA ALA A 191 21.19 -20.59 -13.71
C ALA A 191 20.93 -19.14 -14.14
N MET A 192 21.45 -18.78 -15.31
CA MET A 192 21.19 -17.49 -15.93
C MET A 192 19.69 -17.36 -16.23
N ALA A 193 19.11 -16.17 -16.01
CA ALA A 193 17.73 -15.89 -16.41
C ALA A 193 17.56 -16.10 -17.92
N GLU A 194 16.43 -16.67 -18.33
CA GLU A 194 16.12 -16.91 -19.74
C GLU A 194 16.02 -15.57 -20.51
N ARG A 195 16.57 -15.56 -21.73
CA ARG A 195 16.61 -14.38 -22.61
C ARG A 195 15.69 -14.62 -23.79
N THR A 196 14.76 -13.71 -24.05
CA THR A 196 13.93 -13.72 -25.27
C THR A 196 14.43 -12.68 -26.28
N GLU A 197 14.04 -12.82 -27.54
CA GLU A 197 14.43 -11.89 -28.61
C GLU A 197 13.57 -10.61 -28.55
N ASP A 198 14.22 -9.44 -28.52
CA ASP A 198 13.59 -8.12 -28.56
C ASP A 198 13.91 -7.38 -29.88
N ARG A 199 13.08 -6.39 -30.20
CA ARG A 199 12.90 -5.65 -31.47
C ARG A 199 14.11 -4.83 -31.93
N ASP A 200 15.09 -4.57 -31.06
CA ASP A 200 16.29 -3.76 -31.30
C ASP A 200 17.61 -4.52 -31.07
N GLY A 201 17.56 -5.83 -30.82
CA GLY A 201 18.74 -6.70 -30.77
C GLY A 201 19.58 -6.59 -29.48
N LEU A 202 19.13 -5.86 -28.46
CA LEU A 202 19.75 -5.82 -27.14
C LEU A 202 18.99 -6.74 -26.18
N LYS A 203 19.65 -7.83 -25.76
CA LYS A 203 19.09 -8.78 -24.78
C LYS A 203 19.14 -8.16 -23.38
N LEU A 204 18.04 -7.57 -22.93
CA LEU A 204 17.88 -7.14 -21.54
C LEU A 204 17.52 -8.34 -20.65
N ASP A 205 17.96 -8.31 -19.40
CA ASP A 205 17.65 -9.37 -18.43
C ASP A 205 16.16 -9.33 -18.03
N GLN A 206 15.55 -10.51 -17.94
CA GLN A 206 14.17 -10.66 -17.49
C GLN A 206 14.11 -10.73 -15.97
N LEU A 207 13.28 -9.89 -15.35
CA LEU A 207 13.06 -9.86 -13.90
C LEU A 207 11.64 -10.33 -13.58
N HIS A 208 11.52 -11.26 -12.63
CA HIS A 208 10.23 -11.73 -12.13
C HIS A 208 9.85 -10.94 -10.88
N LEU A 209 8.72 -10.23 -10.94
CA LEU A 209 8.20 -9.42 -9.85
C LEU A 209 6.83 -9.91 -9.44
N THR A 210 6.53 -9.78 -8.15
CA THR A 210 5.17 -9.99 -7.61
C THR A 210 4.64 -8.63 -7.16
N LEU A 211 3.56 -8.17 -7.78
CA LEU A 211 2.87 -6.94 -7.41
C LEU A 211 1.65 -7.30 -6.54
N GLY A 212 1.56 -6.68 -5.37
CA GLY A 212 0.56 -7.02 -4.36
C GLY A 212 0.98 -8.23 -3.52
N PRO A 213 0.13 -8.69 -2.59
CA PRO A 213 -1.24 -8.21 -2.33
C PRO A 213 -1.29 -6.99 -1.38
N LEU A 214 -0.17 -6.60 -0.77
CA LEU A 214 -0.12 -5.59 0.29
C LEU A 214 0.36 -4.20 -0.19
N LEU A 215 0.44 -3.98 -1.51
CA LEU A 215 0.90 -2.71 -2.07
C LEU A 215 -0.08 -1.56 -1.73
N SER A 216 0.47 -0.39 -1.44
CA SER A 216 -0.37 0.81 -1.25
C SER A 216 -1.14 1.12 -2.53
N GLU A 217 -2.41 1.50 -2.37
CA GLU A 217 -3.35 1.79 -3.46
C GLU A 217 -3.54 0.63 -4.44
N TRP A 218 -3.35 -0.61 -3.98
CA TRP A 218 -3.60 -1.83 -4.74
C TRP A 218 -4.91 -2.53 -4.32
N PRO A 219 -5.65 -3.17 -5.25
CA PRO A 219 -6.85 -3.92 -4.91
C PRO A 219 -6.53 -5.03 -3.89
N THR A 220 -7.33 -5.10 -2.83
CA THR A 220 -7.10 -6.04 -1.74
C THR A 220 -7.19 -7.47 -2.24
N GLY A 221 -6.19 -8.31 -1.93
CA GLY A 221 -6.15 -9.71 -2.33
C GLY A 221 -5.66 -9.96 -3.76
N LEU A 222 -5.44 -8.94 -4.58
CA LEU A 222 -4.92 -9.13 -5.94
C LEU A 222 -3.42 -9.39 -5.90
N VAL A 223 -2.97 -10.47 -6.53
CA VAL A 223 -1.55 -10.74 -6.78
C VAL A 223 -1.33 -10.75 -8.29
N LEU A 224 -0.39 -9.95 -8.77
CA LEU A 224 -0.03 -9.92 -10.18
C LEU A 224 1.45 -10.32 -10.31
N ARG A 225 1.69 -11.55 -10.77
CA ARG A 225 3.03 -12.04 -11.10
C ARG A 225 3.38 -11.57 -12.50
N VAL A 226 4.46 -10.84 -12.63
CA VAL A 226 4.89 -10.28 -13.91
C VAL A 226 6.33 -10.66 -14.20
N ALA A 227 6.61 -10.89 -15.48
CA ALA A 227 7.97 -10.89 -15.99
C ALA A 227 8.19 -9.57 -16.74
N VAL A 228 9.16 -8.78 -16.29
CA VAL A 228 9.50 -7.48 -16.88
C VAL A 228 10.85 -7.53 -17.57
N GLN A 229 10.98 -6.74 -18.63
CA GLN A 229 12.24 -6.46 -19.30
C GLN A 229 12.42 -4.95 -19.32
N GLY A 230 13.40 -4.44 -18.57
CA GLY A 230 13.42 -3.02 -18.20
C GLY A 230 12.21 -2.69 -17.32
N ASP A 231 11.35 -1.78 -17.78
CA ASP A 231 10.09 -1.39 -17.12
C ASP A 231 8.84 -1.96 -17.81
N VAL A 232 9.00 -2.64 -18.95
CA VAL A 232 7.90 -3.19 -19.74
C VAL A 232 7.55 -4.61 -19.29
N ILE A 233 6.26 -4.85 -19.06
CA ILE A 233 5.72 -6.18 -18.72
C ILE A 233 5.64 -7.03 -19.99
N GLN A 234 6.33 -8.16 -20.00
CA GLN A 234 6.31 -9.13 -21.09
C GLN A 234 5.27 -10.24 -20.87
N GLN A 235 5.10 -10.65 -19.61
CA GLN A 235 4.13 -11.66 -19.20
C GLN A 235 3.46 -11.24 -17.91
N ALA A 236 2.19 -11.60 -17.75
CA ALA A 236 1.42 -11.30 -16.55
C ALA A 236 0.47 -12.46 -16.20
N ARG A 237 0.39 -12.76 -14.91
CA ARG A 237 -0.54 -13.74 -14.33
C ARG A 237 -1.21 -13.11 -13.11
N ALA A 238 -2.54 -13.05 -13.12
CA ALA A 238 -3.35 -12.49 -12.05
C ALA A 238 -3.94 -13.62 -11.20
N GLU A 239 -3.67 -13.54 -9.90
CA GLU A 239 -4.10 -14.46 -8.87
C GLU A 239 -4.81 -13.70 -7.76
N THR A 240 -5.60 -14.40 -6.95
CA THR A 240 -6.26 -13.84 -5.78
C THR A 240 -5.79 -14.59 -4.54
N VAL A 241 -5.42 -13.84 -3.50
CA VAL A 241 -5.09 -14.39 -2.18
C VAL A 241 -6.20 -14.03 -1.22
N GLY A 242 -6.77 -15.07 -0.61
CA GLY A 242 -7.87 -14.96 0.33
C GLY A 242 -9.19 -14.50 -0.30
N GLY A 243 -10.26 -14.87 0.39
CA GLY A 243 -11.64 -14.44 0.14
C GLY A 243 -12.44 -14.99 1.32
N THR A 244 -12.92 -14.13 2.21
CA THR A 244 -13.55 -14.60 3.46
C THR A 244 -14.89 -15.28 3.21
N GLY A 245 -15.43 -15.17 1.99
CA GLY A 245 -16.78 -15.63 1.65
C GLY A 245 -17.89 -14.74 2.24
N ASP A 246 -17.53 -13.68 2.98
CA ASP A 246 -18.49 -12.76 3.62
C ASP A 246 -19.16 -11.80 2.63
N GLY A 247 -18.68 -11.79 1.39
CA GLY A 247 -19.19 -10.98 0.29
C GLY A 247 -18.67 -9.54 0.28
N SER A 248 -18.93 -8.85 -0.82
CA SER A 248 -18.48 -7.48 -1.03
C SER A 248 -19.16 -6.49 -0.08
N PHE A 249 -18.35 -5.68 0.61
CA PHE A 249 -18.83 -4.53 1.38
C PHE A 249 -19.62 -3.54 0.51
N TRP A 250 -19.23 -3.35 -0.75
CA TRP A 250 -19.90 -2.39 -1.62
C TRP A 250 -21.23 -2.92 -2.14
N ASP A 251 -21.34 -4.23 -2.37
CA ASP A 251 -22.56 -4.88 -2.87
C ASP A 251 -23.52 -5.34 -1.77
N GLU A 252 -23.10 -5.32 -0.49
CA GLU A 252 -23.87 -5.79 0.66
C GLU A 252 -25.34 -5.31 0.68
N PRO A 253 -25.68 -4.02 0.42
CA PRO A 253 -27.08 -3.60 0.37
C PRO A 253 -27.88 -4.29 -0.76
N SER A 254 -27.26 -4.57 -1.90
CA SER A 254 -27.92 -5.30 -2.99
C SER A 254 -28.05 -6.79 -2.68
N GLU A 255 -27.09 -7.39 -1.99
CA GLU A 255 -27.20 -8.78 -1.54
C GLU A 255 -28.33 -8.95 -0.52
N ARG A 256 -28.45 -8.04 0.44
CA ARG A 256 -29.57 -8.03 1.39
C ARG A 256 -30.92 -7.87 0.68
N ALA A 257 -31.01 -6.97 -0.29
CA ALA A 257 -32.22 -6.82 -1.10
C ALA A 257 -32.56 -8.11 -1.88
N ARG A 258 -31.55 -8.83 -2.41
CA ARG A 258 -31.74 -10.15 -3.06
C ARG A 258 -32.27 -11.22 -2.10
N ARG A 259 -31.87 -11.16 -0.82
CA ARG A 259 -32.38 -12.04 0.25
C ARG A 259 -33.78 -11.64 0.75
N GLY A 260 -34.35 -10.55 0.22
CA GLY A 260 -35.67 -10.04 0.61
C GLY A 260 -35.66 -9.15 1.86
N GLU A 261 -34.48 -8.74 2.34
CA GLU A 261 -34.37 -7.81 3.46
C GLU A 261 -34.71 -6.37 3.02
N PRO A 262 -35.30 -5.55 3.92
CA PRO A 262 -35.62 -4.17 3.61
C PRO A 262 -34.34 -3.33 3.43
N VAL A 263 -34.22 -2.69 2.27
CA VAL A 263 -33.12 -1.79 1.91
C VAL A 263 -33.69 -0.55 1.24
N THR A 264 -33.22 0.63 1.62
CA THR A 264 -33.70 1.88 1.04
C THR A 264 -32.92 2.26 -0.22
N GLY A 265 -33.56 2.98 -1.15
CA GLY A 265 -32.84 3.56 -2.30
C GLY A 265 -31.71 4.51 -1.89
N GLY A 266 -31.90 5.25 -0.79
CA GLY A 266 -30.87 6.12 -0.22
C GLY A 266 -29.64 5.37 0.29
N GLU A 267 -29.82 4.20 0.91
CA GLU A 267 -28.72 3.33 1.36
C GLU A 267 -27.89 2.82 0.17
N VAL A 268 -28.55 2.32 -0.87
CA VAL A 268 -27.92 1.88 -2.12
C VAL A 268 -27.17 3.03 -2.80
N ALA A 269 -27.80 4.19 -2.91
CA ALA A 269 -27.21 5.39 -3.49
C ALA A 269 -25.96 5.83 -2.71
N ARG A 270 -26.01 5.82 -1.37
CA ARG A 270 -24.89 6.17 -0.51
C ARG A 270 -23.72 5.20 -0.70
N ARG A 271 -23.99 3.89 -0.74
CA ARG A 271 -22.96 2.87 -0.97
C ARG A 271 -22.34 2.99 -2.36
N THR A 272 -23.16 3.25 -3.39
CA THR A 272 -22.69 3.46 -4.77
C THR A 272 -21.77 4.68 -4.86
N ALA A 273 -22.19 5.84 -4.32
CA ALA A 273 -21.38 7.04 -4.33
C ALA A 273 -20.06 6.84 -3.56
N GLY A 274 -20.11 6.16 -2.41
CA GLY A 274 -18.94 5.81 -1.62
C GLY A 274 -17.94 4.95 -2.40
N HIS A 275 -18.42 3.86 -3.03
CA HIS A 275 -17.58 2.98 -3.84
C HIS A 275 -16.89 3.75 -4.97
N ARG A 276 -17.64 4.53 -5.76
CA ARG A 276 -17.06 5.32 -6.87
C ARG A 276 -16.01 6.33 -6.42
N LEU A 277 -16.21 6.95 -5.25
CA LEU A 277 -15.24 7.88 -4.68
C LEU A 277 -14.01 7.17 -4.10
N ASP A 278 -14.17 5.95 -3.59
CA ASP A 278 -13.05 5.09 -3.15
C ASP A 278 -12.17 4.70 -4.34
N SER A 279 -12.76 4.16 -5.41
CA SER A 279 -12.05 3.80 -6.65
C SER A 279 -11.37 5.01 -7.29
N LEU A 280 -12.07 6.14 -7.35
CA LEU A 280 -11.51 7.39 -7.84
C LEU A 280 -10.35 7.88 -6.97
N GLY A 281 -10.47 7.77 -5.65
CA GLY A 281 -9.39 8.12 -4.71
C GLY A 281 -8.13 7.30 -4.96
N ARG A 282 -8.28 5.98 -5.12
CA ARG A 282 -7.18 5.06 -5.44
C ARG A 282 -6.49 5.43 -6.76
N LEU A 283 -7.27 5.60 -7.83
CA LEU A 283 -6.75 5.97 -9.14
C LEU A 283 -6.02 7.31 -9.11
N LEU A 284 -6.59 8.33 -8.46
CA LEU A 284 -5.97 9.65 -8.37
C LEU A 284 -4.66 9.63 -7.58
N GLU A 285 -4.57 8.81 -6.53
CA GLU A 285 -3.32 8.63 -5.78
C GLU A 285 -2.23 8.00 -6.68
N VAL A 286 -2.57 6.92 -7.40
CA VAL A 286 -1.64 6.27 -8.35
C VAL A 286 -1.25 7.20 -9.49
N ALA A 287 -2.15 8.06 -9.94
CA ALA A 287 -1.89 9.07 -10.97
C ALA A 287 -1.04 10.27 -10.48
N GLY A 288 -0.67 10.33 -9.19
CA GLY A 288 0.10 11.43 -8.62
C GLY A 288 -0.73 12.68 -8.28
N TRP A 289 -2.02 12.51 -7.96
CA TRP A 289 -2.97 13.57 -7.60
C TRP A 289 -3.47 13.45 -6.13
N PRO A 290 -2.57 13.49 -5.13
CA PRO A 290 -2.91 13.17 -3.73
C PRO A 290 -3.96 14.13 -3.12
N ALA A 291 -3.96 15.41 -3.51
CA ALA A 291 -4.95 16.37 -3.02
C ALA A 291 -6.38 16.05 -3.51
N ALA A 292 -6.52 15.63 -4.76
CA ALA A 292 -7.80 15.23 -5.34
C ALA A 292 -8.23 13.87 -4.80
N ALA A 293 -7.30 12.93 -4.62
CA ALA A 293 -7.53 11.65 -3.96
C ALA A 293 -8.05 11.85 -2.54
N GLY A 294 -7.39 12.70 -1.75
CA GLY A 294 -7.84 13.09 -0.40
C GLY A 294 -9.24 13.69 -0.40
N SER A 295 -9.55 14.59 -1.34
CA SER A 295 -10.89 15.17 -1.48
C SER A 295 -11.97 14.12 -1.79
N ALA A 296 -11.66 13.13 -2.63
CA ALA A 296 -12.56 12.01 -2.93
C ALA A 296 -12.81 11.13 -1.70
N ARG A 297 -11.74 10.74 -0.99
CA ARG A 297 -11.83 9.94 0.25
C ARG A 297 -12.57 10.67 1.37
N TRP A 298 -12.40 11.98 1.51
CA TRP A 298 -13.14 12.78 2.51
C TRP A 298 -14.63 12.80 2.22
N LEU A 299 -15.00 13.02 0.95
CA LEU A 299 -16.41 13.02 0.55
C LEU A 299 -17.02 11.62 0.68
N ARG A 300 -16.26 10.55 0.38
CA ARG A 300 -16.65 9.16 0.63
C ARG A 300 -16.97 8.95 2.10
N ASP A 301 -16.06 9.32 3.01
CA ASP A 301 -16.25 9.13 4.45
C ASP A 301 -17.47 9.91 4.96
N ASP A 302 -17.62 11.16 4.55
CA ASP A 302 -18.77 11.99 4.94
C ASP A 302 -20.08 11.39 4.41
N LEU A 303 -20.10 10.90 3.17
CA LEU A 303 -21.25 10.22 2.59
C LEU A 303 -21.56 8.94 3.35
N LEU A 304 -20.60 8.06 3.62
CA LEU A 304 -20.85 6.85 4.41
C LEU A 304 -21.29 7.20 5.84
N GLY A 305 -20.82 8.32 6.38
CA GLY A 305 -21.23 8.87 7.69
C GLY A 305 -22.57 9.60 7.72
N GLY A 306 -23.36 9.58 6.64
CA GLY A 306 -24.72 10.12 6.66
C GLY A 306 -24.89 11.51 6.06
N LEU A 307 -23.86 12.13 5.47
CA LEU A 307 -23.95 13.49 4.90
C LEU A 307 -25.17 13.63 3.95
N PRO A 308 -26.04 14.64 4.15
CA PRO A 308 -27.18 14.90 3.28
C PRO A 308 -26.77 15.31 1.86
N ALA A 309 -27.60 14.98 0.88
CA ALA A 309 -27.35 15.28 -0.54
C ALA A 309 -27.12 16.77 -0.81
N ALA A 310 -27.87 17.65 -0.14
CA ALA A 310 -27.75 19.11 -0.26
C ALA A 310 -26.34 19.62 0.10
N LEU A 311 -25.64 18.96 1.03
CA LEU A 311 -24.27 19.29 1.41
C LEU A 311 -23.23 18.54 0.57
N ALA A 312 -23.54 17.32 0.13
CA ALA A 312 -22.66 16.49 -0.67
C ALA A 312 -22.54 17.00 -2.13
N ALA A 313 -23.65 17.38 -2.76
CA ALA A 313 -23.70 17.70 -4.19
C ALA A 313 -22.76 18.87 -4.60
N PRO A 314 -22.69 20.01 -3.87
CA PRO A 314 -21.76 21.08 -4.22
C PRO A 314 -20.29 20.68 -4.07
N ARG A 315 -19.96 19.82 -3.09
CA ARG A 315 -18.61 19.30 -2.88
C ARG A 315 -18.22 18.36 -4.01
N LEU A 316 -19.11 17.43 -4.37
CA LEU A 316 -18.93 16.53 -5.52
C LEU A 316 -18.78 17.32 -6.82
N GLY A 317 -19.63 18.32 -7.07
CA GLY A 317 -19.55 19.15 -8.27
C GLY A 317 -18.25 19.94 -8.41
N ARG A 318 -17.56 20.28 -7.30
CA ARG A 318 -16.21 20.85 -7.35
C ARG A 318 -15.17 19.80 -7.75
N LEU A 319 -15.23 18.61 -7.14
CA LEU A 319 -14.34 17.50 -7.45
C LEU A 319 -14.47 17.08 -8.93
N VAL A 320 -15.70 16.89 -9.41
CA VAL A 320 -16.00 16.54 -10.80
C VAL A 320 -15.45 17.57 -11.77
N ARG A 321 -15.61 18.87 -11.49
CA ARG A 321 -15.04 19.93 -12.36
C ARG A 321 -13.52 19.93 -12.32
N HIS A 322 -12.91 19.77 -11.15
CA HIS A 322 -11.47 19.76 -10.99
C HIS A 322 -10.82 18.59 -11.75
N VAL A 323 -11.30 17.37 -11.50
CA VAL A 323 -10.80 16.14 -12.13
C VAL A 323 -11.19 16.07 -13.60
N GLY A 324 -12.46 16.32 -13.92
CA GLY A 324 -13.01 16.19 -15.28
C GLY A 324 -12.46 17.21 -16.28
N ARG A 325 -12.06 18.40 -15.83
CA ARG A 325 -11.46 19.44 -16.69
C ARG A 325 -9.93 19.39 -16.75
N SER A 326 -9.30 18.48 -16.01
CA SER A 326 -7.84 18.33 -16.05
C SER A 326 -7.38 17.78 -17.40
N ARG A 327 -6.66 18.60 -18.16
CA ARG A 327 -6.05 18.19 -19.44
C ARG A 327 -4.92 17.21 -19.23
N VAL A 328 -4.08 17.44 -18.22
CA VAL A 328 -2.93 16.57 -17.89
C VAL A 328 -3.41 15.17 -17.56
N LEU A 329 -4.36 15.04 -16.62
CA LEU A 329 -4.93 13.72 -16.27
C LEU A 329 -5.59 13.08 -17.49
N SER A 330 -6.36 13.85 -18.26
CA SER A 330 -7.02 13.35 -19.47
C SER A 330 -6.05 12.91 -20.56
N GLN A 331 -4.85 13.48 -20.66
CA GLN A 331 -3.86 13.09 -21.67
C GLN A 331 -3.08 11.86 -21.20
N MET A 332 -2.62 11.87 -19.95
CA MET A 332 -1.90 10.75 -19.33
C MET A 332 -2.70 9.44 -19.30
N THR A 333 -4.03 9.51 -19.26
CA THR A 333 -4.90 8.33 -19.14
C THR A 333 -5.63 7.95 -20.41
N ALA A 334 -5.51 8.74 -21.48
CA ALA A 334 -6.17 8.43 -22.74
C ALA A 334 -5.49 7.25 -23.44
N GLY A 335 -6.28 6.29 -23.94
CA GLY A 335 -5.80 5.12 -24.66
C GLY A 335 -5.18 4.02 -23.78
N LEU A 336 -4.96 4.27 -22.49
CA LEU A 336 -4.40 3.26 -21.58
C LEU A 336 -5.44 2.20 -21.21
N GLY A 337 -5.05 0.92 -21.25
CA GLY A 337 -5.89 -0.21 -20.84
C GLY A 337 -7.24 -0.27 -21.57
N GLN A 338 -7.20 -0.08 -22.89
CA GLN A 338 -8.40 -0.08 -23.74
C GLN A 338 -9.10 -1.44 -23.72
N ALA A 339 -10.35 -1.46 -23.26
CA ALA A 339 -11.21 -2.64 -23.24
C ALA A 339 -12.63 -2.30 -23.75
N SER A 340 -13.55 -3.25 -23.65
CA SER A 340 -14.97 -3.07 -24.00
C SER A 340 -15.65 -1.93 -23.22
N ASP A 341 -15.20 -1.64 -22.00
CA ASP A 341 -15.72 -0.57 -21.14
C ASP A 341 -15.02 0.79 -21.32
N GLY A 342 -14.00 0.84 -22.19
CA GLY A 342 -13.21 2.02 -22.55
C GLY A 342 -11.74 1.96 -22.10
N ASP A 343 -11.05 3.10 -22.16
CA ASP A 343 -9.72 3.30 -21.56
C ASP A 343 -9.83 3.73 -20.08
N VAL A 344 -8.69 3.89 -19.40
CA VAL A 344 -8.61 4.44 -18.03
C VAL A 344 -9.44 5.72 -17.89
N ARG A 345 -9.37 6.60 -18.90
CA ARG A 345 -10.09 7.88 -18.92
C ARG A 345 -11.60 7.72 -18.95
N ALA A 346 -12.12 6.85 -19.81
CA ALA A 346 -13.53 6.54 -19.90
C ALA A 346 -14.05 5.95 -18.58
N ARG A 347 -13.27 5.05 -17.95
CA ARG A 347 -13.64 4.43 -16.66
C ARG A 347 -13.77 5.45 -15.53
N TYR A 348 -12.78 6.32 -15.30
CA TYR A 348 -12.90 7.28 -14.19
C TYR A 348 -13.97 8.35 -14.44
N ARG A 349 -14.20 8.76 -15.69
CA ARG A 349 -15.29 9.68 -16.03
C ARG A 349 -16.65 9.07 -15.73
N ARG A 350 -16.82 7.77 -16.03
CA ARG A 350 -18.03 7.03 -15.66
C ARG A 350 -18.24 7.00 -14.14
N TRP A 351 -17.18 6.81 -13.35
CA TRP A 351 -17.28 6.87 -11.88
C TRP A 351 -17.72 8.24 -11.37
N LEU A 352 -17.24 9.33 -11.97
CA LEU A 352 -17.70 10.68 -11.64
C LEU A 352 -19.20 10.84 -11.95
N ASP A 353 -19.65 10.38 -13.11
CA ASP A 353 -21.05 10.46 -13.51
C ASP A 353 -21.95 9.56 -12.63
N ASP A 354 -21.50 8.35 -12.30
CA ASP A 354 -22.17 7.43 -11.39
C ASP A 354 -22.31 8.04 -9.98
N ALA A 355 -21.25 8.66 -9.46
CA ALA A 355 -21.29 9.33 -8.16
C ALA A 355 -22.29 10.50 -8.16
N VAL A 356 -22.35 11.28 -9.24
CA VAL A 356 -23.32 12.38 -9.37
C VAL A 356 -24.75 11.85 -9.39
N ARG A 357 -25.02 10.81 -10.19
CA ARG A 357 -26.34 10.15 -10.21
C ARG A 357 -26.72 9.60 -8.84
N ALA A 358 -25.79 8.92 -8.17
CA ALA A 358 -26.01 8.35 -6.85
C ALA A 358 -26.32 9.43 -5.81
N VAL A 359 -25.56 10.53 -5.76
CA VAL A 359 -25.85 11.64 -4.83
C VAL A 359 -27.19 12.30 -5.12
N ALA A 360 -27.60 12.41 -6.39
CA ALA A 360 -28.94 12.93 -6.73
C ALA A 360 -30.06 12.00 -6.24
N SER A 361 -29.86 10.68 -6.31
CA SER A 361 -30.80 9.67 -5.84
C SER A 361 -30.95 9.57 -4.32
N LEU A 362 -30.07 10.21 -3.53
CA LEU A 362 -30.20 10.27 -2.07
C LEU A 362 -31.48 10.99 -1.61
N ASN A 363 -32.04 11.87 -2.45
CA ASN A 363 -33.31 12.56 -2.18
C ASN A 363 -34.53 11.82 -2.74
N GLY A 364 -34.34 10.63 -3.31
CA GLY A 364 -35.43 9.83 -3.86
C GLY A 364 -36.42 9.38 -2.78
N PRO A 365 -37.68 9.07 -3.14
CA PRO A 365 -38.66 8.61 -2.18
C PRO A 365 -38.14 7.36 -1.46
N GLU A 366 -38.29 7.34 -0.13
CA GLU A 366 -38.06 6.16 0.72
C GLU A 366 -39.16 5.13 0.49
N SER A 367 -39.36 4.69 -0.75
CA SER A 367 -40.26 3.58 -1.03
C SER A 367 -39.56 2.29 -0.61
N PRO A 368 -40.08 1.55 0.39
CA PRO A 368 -39.58 0.22 0.70
C PRO A 368 -39.94 -0.67 -0.49
N GLY A 369 -38.95 -0.96 -1.31
CA GLY A 369 -39.11 -1.80 -2.49
C GLY A 369 -37.79 -2.46 -2.81
N VAL A 370 -37.84 -3.60 -3.48
CA VAL A 370 -36.64 -4.30 -3.96
C VAL A 370 -35.96 -3.41 -5.01
N VAL A 371 -35.06 -2.55 -4.55
CA VAL A 371 -34.22 -1.75 -5.45
C VAL A 371 -33.21 -2.70 -6.07
N ARG A 372 -33.37 -3.00 -7.36
CA ARG A 372 -32.34 -3.70 -8.13
C ARG A 372 -31.18 -2.74 -8.41
N ALA A 373 -30.29 -2.56 -7.44
CA ALA A 373 -29.00 -2.00 -7.75
C ALA A 373 -28.14 -3.06 -8.44
N SER A 374 -27.57 -2.67 -9.57
CA SER A 374 -26.48 -3.41 -10.20
C SER A 374 -25.22 -2.60 -10.00
N PHE A 375 -24.40 -3.02 -9.05
CA PHE A 375 -23.02 -2.57 -8.94
C PHE A 375 -22.11 -3.20 -10.00
N ALA A 376 -22.64 -4.19 -10.74
CA ALA A 376 -21.93 -4.87 -11.81
C ALA A 376 -21.45 -3.86 -12.86
N ARG A 377 -20.19 -4.01 -13.25
CA ARG A 377 -19.54 -3.17 -14.25
C ARG A 377 -20.23 -3.34 -15.61
N PRO A 378 -20.64 -2.26 -16.28
CA PRO A 378 -21.11 -2.35 -17.65
C PRO A 378 -19.96 -2.84 -18.56
N GLY A 379 -20.19 -3.93 -19.28
CA GLY A 379 -19.29 -4.39 -20.35
C GLY A 379 -18.14 -5.33 -19.95
N MET A 380 -17.99 -5.68 -18.66
CA MET A 380 -17.01 -6.67 -18.20
C MET A 380 -17.69 -7.74 -17.32
N PRO A 381 -17.78 -9.00 -17.76
CA PRO A 381 -18.33 -10.06 -16.93
C PRO A 381 -17.40 -10.32 -15.73
N PRO A 382 -17.94 -10.45 -14.50
CA PRO A 382 -17.14 -10.64 -13.27
C PRO A 382 -16.07 -11.74 -13.37
N GLY A 383 -16.39 -12.87 -14.00
CA GLY A 383 -15.45 -14.00 -14.15
C GLY A 383 -14.28 -13.75 -15.12
N ALA A 384 -14.32 -12.69 -15.94
CA ALA A 384 -13.26 -12.37 -16.91
C ALA A 384 -12.33 -11.24 -16.42
N VAL A 385 -12.55 -10.70 -15.22
CA VAL A 385 -11.83 -9.52 -14.72
C VAL A 385 -10.33 -9.80 -14.60
N LEU A 386 -9.92 -10.95 -14.07
CA LEU A 386 -8.50 -11.31 -13.92
C LEU A 386 -7.82 -11.50 -15.28
N GLU A 387 -8.45 -12.24 -16.20
CA GLU A 387 -7.95 -12.39 -17.58
C GLU A 387 -7.82 -11.05 -18.30
N THR A 388 -8.77 -10.14 -18.07
CA THR A 388 -8.71 -8.81 -18.67
C THR A 388 -7.55 -8.00 -18.08
N ILE A 389 -7.28 -8.10 -16.77
CA ILE A 389 -6.11 -7.46 -16.17
C ILE A 389 -4.83 -8.01 -16.81
N GLU A 390 -4.69 -9.34 -16.91
CA GLU A 390 -3.52 -9.98 -17.55
C GLU A 390 -3.28 -9.45 -18.96
N GLN A 391 -4.32 -9.40 -19.79
CA GLN A 391 -4.23 -8.94 -21.18
C GLN A 391 -3.89 -7.45 -21.29
N LEU A 392 -4.42 -6.60 -20.40
CA LEU A 392 -4.26 -5.16 -20.50
C LEU A 392 -2.93 -4.63 -19.97
N VAL A 393 -2.23 -5.40 -19.14
CA VAL A 393 -0.94 -4.97 -18.57
C VAL A 393 0.26 -5.47 -19.38
N VAL A 394 0.12 -6.53 -20.17
CA VAL A 394 1.19 -7.00 -21.07
C VAL A 394 1.48 -5.94 -22.14
N GLY A 395 2.77 -5.69 -22.37
CA GLY A 395 3.27 -4.64 -23.26
C GLY A 395 3.23 -3.23 -22.67
N THR A 396 2.87 -3.08 -21.39
CA THR A 396 2.83 -1.77 -20.71
C THR A 396 3.97 -1.61 -19.73
N GLU A 397 4.38 -0.36 -19.49
CA GLU A 397 5.29 -0.01 -18.40
C GLU A 397 4.63 -0.26 -17.03
N LEU A 398 5.43 -0.58 -16.00
CA LEU A 398 4.94 -0.80 -14.63
C LEU A 398 4.03 0.33 -14.10
N GLY A 399 4.36 1.60 -14.40
CA GLY A 399 3.54 2.75 -14.01
C GLY A 399 2.17 2.75 -14.68
N VAL A 400 2.12 2.41 -15.98
CA VAL A 400 0.88 2.27 -16.76
C VAL A 400 0.06 1.09 -16.24
N ALA A 401 0.69 -0.05 -15.97
CA ALA A 401 0.01 -1.22 -15.42
C ALA A 401 -0.70 -0.90 -14.10
N ARG A 402 -0.04 -0.14 -13.20
CA ARG A 402 -0.68 0.34 -11.96
C ARG A 402 -1.89 1.23 -12.22
N LEU A 403 -1.84 2.14 -13.21
CA LEU A 403 -2.98 2.96 -13.61
C LEU A 403 -4.12 2.11 -14.19
N VAL A 404 -3.81 1.11 -15.02
CA VAL A 404 -4.79 0.18 -15.59
C VAL A 404 -5.50 -0.57 -14.47
N VAL A 405 -4.76 -1.21 -13.56
CA VAL A 405 -5.32 -1.95 -12.42
C VAL A 405 -6.14 -1.01 -11.52
N ALA A 406 -5.63 0.17 -11.19
CA ALA A 406 -6.37 1.15 -10.38
C ALA A 406 -7.63 1.70 -11.07
N SER A 407 -7.68 1.70 -12.40
CA SER A 407 -8.89 2.08 -13.17
C SER A 407 -9.92 0.97 -13.28
N ILE A 408 -9.49 -0.28 -13.09
CA ILE A 408 -10.35 -1.45 -13.04
C ILE A 408 -10.89 -1.59 -11.62
N ASP A 409 -10.05 -1.43 -10.60
CA ASP A 409 -10.37 -1.52 -9.16
C ASP A 409 -11.31 -2.71 -8.86
N PRO A 410 -10.85 -3.96 -9.11
CA PRO A 410 -11.68 -5.13 -8.90
C PRO A 410 -12.01 -5.31 -7.42
N ASP A 411 -13.29 -5.52 -7.13
CA ASP A 411 -13.74 -5.91 -5.80
C ASP A 411 -13.65 -7.43 -5.67
N LEU A 412 -12.51 -7.92 -5.21
CA LEU A 412 -12.24 -9.35 -5.10
C LEU A 412 -13.03 -10.04 -3.98
N ASP A 413 -13.71 -9.27 -3.13
CA ASP A 413 -14.65 -9.81 -2.15
C ASP A 413 -15.99 -10.23 -2.82
N ASP A 414 -16.20 -9.87 -4.11
CA ASP A 414 -17.30 -10.37 -4.92
C ASP A 414 -17.04 -11.81 -5.37
N PRO A 415 -17.84 -12.81 -4.92
CA PRO A 415 -17.64 -14.21 -5.27
C PRO A 415 -17.75 -14.48 -6.78
N ARG A 416 -18.40 -13.59 -7.54
CA ARG A 416 -18.49 -13.69 -9.01
C ARG A 416 -17.15 -13.40 -9.69
N ILE A 417 -16.23 -12.72 -9.01
CA ILE A 417 -14.89 -12.35 -9.51
C ILE A 417 -13.84 -13.35 -9.00
N ALA A 418 -13.94 -13.77 -7.73
CA ALA A 418 -12.96 -14.65 -7.08
C ALA A 418 -12.94 -16.12 -7.60
N ALA A 419 -13.80 -16.49 -8.56
CA ALA A 419 -14.02 -17.87 -9.00
C ALA A 419 -12.86 -18.55 -9.78
N ARG A 420 -11.62 -18.07 -9.65
CA ARG A 420 -10.40 -18.74 -10.15
C ARG A 420 -9.59 -19.29 -8.97
N HIS A 421 -10.17 -20.17 -8.18
CA HIS A 421 -9.38 -21.14 -7.43
C HIS A 421 -9.04 -22.28 -8.38
N GLY A 422 -7.78 -22.29 -8.85
CA GLY A 422 -7.19 -23.44 -9.52
C GLY A 422 -6.95 -24.58 -8.53
#